data_AF-S2E2S2-F1
#
_entry.id   AF-S2E2S2-F1
#
_cell.length_a   1.000
_cell.length_b   1.000
_cell.length_c   1.000
_cell.angle_alpha   90.00
_cell.angle_beta   90.00
_cell.angle_gamma   90.00
#
_symmetry.space_group_name_H-M   'P 1'
#
loop_
_entity.id
_entity.type
_entity.pdbx_description
1 polymer ?
#
loop_
_entity_poly.entity_id
_entity_poly.type
_entity_poly.pdbx_seq_one_letter_code
_entity_poly.pdbx_strand_id
1 'polypeptide(L)' 'MLSSNAFAQISDTDNDGIPDSSDSCPNDPETINGFQDSDGCPDVVPPV' A
#
# COMPACT_ATOMS: atom_id res chain seq x y z
N MET A 1 -22.87 -17.20 1.11
CA MET A 1 -22.46 -16.34 -0.02
C MET A 1 -21.39 -15.41 0.53
N LEU A 2 -20.09 -15.60 0.35
CA LEU A 2 -19.34 -16.23 -0.72
C LEU A 2 -18.34 -17.26 -0.15
N SER A 3 -18.26 -18.38 -0.85
CA SER A 3 -17.18 -19.35 -0.78
C SER A 3 -15.91 -18.70 -1.31
N SER A 4 -14.81 -18.69 -0.56
CA SER A 4 -13.45 -18.64 -1.14
C SER A 4 -12.43 -19.08 -0.11
N ASN A 5 -12.00 -20.32 -0.24
CA ASN A 5 -10.75 -20.82 0.30
C ASN A 5 -9.61 -20.36 -0.64
N ALA A 6 -9.30 -19.06 -0.58
CA ALA A 6 -8.20 -18.40 -1.28
C ALA A 6 -7.81 -17.17 -0.46
N PHE A 7 -6.55 -16.78 -0.49
CA PHE A 7 -6.00 -15.64 0.25
C PHE A 7 -5.85 -15.92 1.75
N ALA A 8 -4.64 -16.39 2.14
CA ALA A 8 -4.10 -15.87 3.38
C ALA A 8 -4.25 -14.35 3.28
N GLN A 9 -5.08 -13.80 4.16
CA GLN A 9 -5.01 -12.43 4.66
C GLN A 9 -3.90 -11.65 3.96
N ILE A 10 -4.24 -10.98 2.87
CA ILE A 10 -3.36 -9.94 2.36
C ILE A 10 -3.46 -8.86 3.43
N SER A 11 -2.57 -8.92 4.40
CA SER A 11 -2.44 -7.88 5.40
C SER A 11 -2.09 -6.58 4.67
N ASP A 12 -2.71 -5.52 5.11
CA ASP A 12 -2.54 -4.14 4.65
C ASP A 12 -2.66 -3.33 5.95
N THR A 13 -1.52 -3.15 6.60
CA THR A 13 -1.44 -2.78 8.01
C THR A 13 -1.79 -1.30 8.22
N ASP A 14 -1.48 -0.43 7.27
CA ASP A 14 -1.84 0.99 7.30
C ASP A 14 -3.09 1.34 6.47
N ASN A 15 -3.63 0.38 5.70
CA ASN A 15 -4.88 0.47 4.93
C ASN A 15 -4.80 1.47 3.78
N ASP A 16 -3.66 1.57 3.11
CA ASP A 16 -3.49 2.39 1.91
C ASP A 16 -3.91 1.68 0.61
N GLY A 17 -4.21 0.38 0.69
CA GLY A 17 -4.64 -0.45 -0.43
C GLY A 17 -3.51 -1.28 -1.07
N ILE A 18 -2.30 -1.23 -0.54
CA ILE A 18 -1.15 -2.02 -0.96
C ILE A 18 -0.94 -3.17 0.04
N PRO A 19 -0.81 -4.42 -0.45
CA PRO A 19 -0.43 -5.55 0.40
C PRO A 19 0.87 -5.31 1.18
N ASP A 20 0.94 -5.64 2.48
CA ASP A 20 2.17 -5.62 3.30
C ASP A 20 3.35 -6.36 2.62
N SER A 21 3.07 -7.36 1.79
CA SER A 21 4.09 -8.13 1.05
C SER A 21 4.68 -7.40 -0.16
N SER A 22 3.98 -6.37 -0.63
CA SER A 22 4.30 -5.54 -1.81
C SER A 22 4.58 -4.08 -1.43
N ASP A 23 4.32 -3.74 -0.17
CA ASP A 23 4.48 -2.41 0.40
C ASP A 23 5.90 -2.23 0.97
N SER A 24 6.55 -1.14 0.58
CA SER A 24 7.89 -0.78 1.07
C SER A 24 7.87 -0.12 2.44
N CYS A 25 6.73 0.45 2.86
CA CYS A 25 6.51 1.07 4.15
C CYS A 25 5.22 0.56 4.84
N PRO A 26 5.12 -0.73 5.25
CA PRO A 26 3.87 -1.37 5.74
C PRO A 26 3.18 -0.79 6.97
N ASN A 27 3.66 0.30 7.56
CA ASN A 27 3.01 0.92 8.72
C ASN A 27 2.75 2.42 8.50
N ASP A 28 3.11 2.93 7.33
CA ASP A 28 3.07 4.34 6.98
C ASP A 28 2.35 4.49 5.64
N PRO A 29 1.09 4.98 5.63
CA PRO A 29 0.26 4.94 4.43
C PRO A 29 0.84 5.82 3.31
N GLU A 30 0.72 5.33 2.07
CA GLU A 30 1.06 6.06 0.85
C GLU A 30 0.40 7.45 0.78
N THR A 31 1.13 8.41 0.20
CA THR A 31 0.65 9.77 -0.09
C THR A 31 0.46 9.96 -1.59
N ILE A 32 -0.78 9.81 -2.07
CA ILE A 32 -1.13 10.00 -3.48
C ILE A 32 -0.94 11.47 -3.91
N ASN A 33 0.22 11.76 -4.51
CA ASN A 33 0.67 13.10 -4.87
C ASN A 33 1.21 13.21 -6.30
N GLY A 34 1.31 12.09 -7.03
CA GLY A 34 1.84 12.03 -8.40
C GLY A 34 3.33 11.70 -8.51
N PHE A 35 3.99 11.43 -7.38
CA PHE A 35 5.35 10.94 -7.28
C PHE A 35 5.29 9.57 -6.61
N GLN A 36 5.91 8.56 -7.22
CA GLN A 36 6.07 7.20 -6.67
C GLN A 36 4.85 6.50 -6.01
N ASP A 37 3.61 6.92 -6.29
CA ASP A 37 2.31 6.45 -5.74
C ASP A 37 1.99 4.92 -5.76
N SER A 38 2.94 4.05 -6.10
CA SER A 38 2.78 2.60 -6.15
C SER A 38 3.83 1.83 -5.34
N ASP A 39 4.75 2.52 -4.63
CA ASP A 39 5.77 1.86 -3.82
C ASP A 39 5.33 1.61 -2.37
N GLY A 40 4.25 2.25 -1.93
CA GLY A 40 3.63 2.10 -0.61
C GLY A 40 4.27 3.00 0.45
N CYS A 41 5.07 3.99 0.05
CA CYS A 41 5.78 4.85 0.99
C CYS A 41 5.31 6.30 0.89
N PRO A 42 5.10 6.99 2.03
CA PRO A 42 4.78 8.41 1.99
C PRO A 42 5.97 9.21 1.44
N ASP A 43 5.78 9.80 0.28
CA ASP A 43 6.77 10.67 -0.33
C ASP A 43 6.29 12.11 -0.53
N VAL A 44 7.20 12.93 -1.04
CA VAL A 44 6.93 14.32 -1.42
C VAL A 44 7.45 14.56 -2.83
N VAL A 45 6.64 15.24 -3.65
CA VAL A 45 7.04 15.68 -4.99
C VAL A 45 8.31 16.55 -4.90
N PRO A 46 9.42 16.18 -5.56
CA PRO A 46 10.62 17.00 -5.59
C PRO A 46 10.36 18.37 -6.22
N PRO A 47 11.04 19.44 -5.76
CA PRO A 47 10.98 20.73 -6.43
C PRO A 47 11.45 20.61 -7.88
N VAL A 48 10.74 21.30 -8.77
CA VAL A 48 11.11 21.45 -10.20
C VAL A 48 12.36 22.30 -10.40
#